data_AF-A0A4V2AQH8-F1
#
_entry.id   AF-A0A4V2AQH8-F1
#
_cell.length_a   1.000
_cell.length_b   1.000
_cell.length_c   1.000
_cell.angle_alpha   90.00
_cell.angle_beta   90.00
_cell.angle_gamma   90.00
#
_symmetry.space_group_name_H-M   'P 1'
#
loop_
_entity.id
_entity.type
_entity.pdbx_description
1 polymer ?
#
loop_
_entity_poly.entity_id
_entity_poly.type
_entity_poly.pdbx_seq_one_letter_code
_entity_poly.pdbx_strand_id
1 'polypeptide(L)' 'MPESRNRPGHHHQKKANIPSKQRVKGRVIWAILFAVFGLLIAFFSLGADYLILIIVAAASALLGYVVGKNMEHDAVHKA' A
#
# COMPACT_ATOMS: atom_id res chain seq x y z
N MET A 1 19.86 -11.39 -46.70
CA MET A 1 18.56 -11.20 -46.02
C MET A 1 18.50 -9.76 -45.54
N PRO A 2 17.71 -8.89 -46.18
CA PRO A 2 17.70 -7.48 -45.84
C PRO A 2 16.77 -7.22 -44.65
N GLU A 3 17.34 -6.54 -43.66
CA GLU A 3 16.74 -5.62 -42.70
C GLU A 3 15.25 -5.78 -42.32
N SER A 4 15.01 -6.42 -41.17
CA SER A 4 13.89 -6.10 -40.29
C SER A 4 14.43 -5.47 -38.99
N ARG A 5 15.29 -4.46 -39.11
CA ARG A 5 15.84 -3.71 -37.96
C ARG A 5 14.99 -2.50 -37.54
N ASN A 6 13.91 -2.21 -38.28
CA ASN A 6 12.99 -1.08 -38.00
C ASN A 6 11.60 -1.56 -37.58
N ARG A 7 11.50 -2.40 -36.55
CA ARG A 7 10.22 -2.52 -35.83
C ARG A 7 10.18 -1.37 -34.84
N PRO A 8 9.29 -0.36 -34.98
CA PRO A 8 9.13 0.65 -33.97
C PRO A 8 8.85 -0.07 -32.65
N GLY A 9 9.79 0.06 -31.70
CA GLY A 9 9.67 -0.54 -30.39
C GLY A 9 8.32 -0.16 -29.81
N HIS A 10 7.58 -1.13 -29.29
CA HIS A 10 6.28 -0.90 -28.69
C HIS A 10 6.36 0.31 -27.75
N HIS A 11 5.51 1.31 -28.02
CA HIS A 11 5.39 2.46 -27.14
C HIS A 11 5.17 1.94 -25.72
N HIS A 12 6.05 2.34 -24.81
CA HIS A 12 5.87 2.08 -23.39
C HIS A 12 4.46 2.55 -23.04
N GLN A 13 3.63 1.67 -22.48
CA GLN A 13 2.28 2.03 -22.11
C GLN A 13 2.34 3.27 -21.23
N LYS A 14 1.78 4.39 -21.72
CA LYS A 14 1.72 5.63 -20.95
C LYS A 14 1.02 5.28 -19.64
N LYS A 15 1.69 5.52 -18.50
CA LYS A 15 1.08 5.36 -17.17
C LYS A 15 -0.28 6.06 -17.23
N ALA A 16 -1.35 5.33 -16.91
CA ALA A 16 -2.71 5.85 -17.01
C ALA A 16 -2.79 7.25 -16.39
N ASN A 17 -3.39 8.20 -17.12
CA ASN A 17 -3.51 9.60 -16.70
C ASN A 17 -4.60 9.75 -15.62
N ILE A 18 -4.42 9.02 -14.51
CA ILE A 18 -5.30 9.06 -13.36
C ILE A 18 -4.82 10.23 -12.48
N PRO A 19 -5.69 11.20 -12.15
CA PRO A 19 -5.36 12.30 -11.27
C PRO A 19 -4.72 11.78 -9.98
N SER A 20 -3.62 12.39 -9.54
CA SER A 20 -2.88 11.96 -8.34
C SER A 20 -3.76 11.93 -7.08
N LYS A 21 -4.82 12.73 -7.03
CA LYS A 21 -5.83 12.75 -5.95
C LYS A 21 -6.72 11.50 -5.91
N GLN A 22 -6.93 10.83 -7.04
CA GLN A 22 -7.73 9.60 -7.14
C GLN A 22 -6.91 8.33 -6.90
N ARG A 23 -5.58 8.44 -6.79
CA ARG A 23 -4.74 7.27 -6.53
C ARG A 23 -4.83 6.92 -5.05
N VAL A 24 -5.40 5.76 -4.77
CA VAL A 24 -5.31 5.15 -3.45
C VAL A 24 -3.83 4.92 -3.17
N LYS A 25 -3.35 5.53 -2.08
CA LYS A 25 -1.95 5.41 -1.67
C LYS A 25 -1.79 4.07 -0.97
N GLY A 26 -0.83 3.25 -1.41
CA GLY A 26 -0.49 1.97 -0.79
C GLY A 26 -0.28 2.07 0.72
N ARG A 27 0.26 3.19 1.22
CA ARG A 27 0.40 3.43 2.67
C ARG A 27 -0.93 3.48 3.43
N VAL A 28 -2.00 3.94 2.79
CA VAL A 28 -3.34 3.96 3.39
C VAL A 28 -3.91 2.55 3.43
N ILE A 29 -3.70 1.76 2.36
CA ILE A 29 -4.11 0.36 2.31
C ILE A 29 -3.41 -0.44 3.41
N TRP A 30 -2.09 -0.30 3.55
CA TRP A 30 -1.32 -0.96 4.59
C TRP A 30 -1.74 -0.54 6.00
N ALA A 31 -1.97 0.75 6.24
CA ALA A 31 -2.48 1.23 7.52
C ALA A 31 -3.79 0.55 7.90
N ILE A 32 -4.75 0.47 6.97
CA ILE A 32 -6.06 -0.17 7.21
C ILE A 32 -5.89 -1.66 7.47
N LEU A 33 -5.08 -2.37 6.68
CA LEU A 33 -4.85 -3.80 6.84
C LEU A 33 -4.26 -4.14 8.22
N PHE A 34 -3.24 -3.41 8.65
CA PHE A 34 -2.64 -3.60 9.97
C PHE A 34 -3.61 -3.21 11.10
N ALA A 35 -4.41 -2.15 10.93
CA ALA A 35 -5.42 -1.77 11.92
C ALA A 35 -6.45 -2.89 12.15
N VAL A 36 -7.00 -3.44 11.06
CA VAL A 36 -7.97 -4.55 11.12
C VAL A 36 -7.33 -5.79 11.74
N PHE A 37 -6.11 -6.13 11.32
CA PHE A 37 -5.42 -7.31 11.84
C PHE A 37 -5.08 -7.20 13.33
N GLY A 38 -4.56 -6.04 13.75
CA GLY A 38 -4.28 -5.76 15.16
C GLY A 38 -5.55 -5.75 16.02
N LEU A 39 -6.66 -5.21 15.50
CA LEU A 39 -7.95 -5.24 16.17
C LEU A 39 -8.46 -6.68 16.35
N LEU A 40 -8.35 -7.52 15.32
CA LEU A 40 -8.72 -8.94 15.42
C LEU A 40 -7.88 -9.66 16.47
N ILE A 41 -6.55 -9.49 16.46
CA ILE A 41 -5.67 -10.09 17.47
C ILE A 41 -6.07 -9.65 18.88
N ALA A 42 -6.24 -8.35 19.08
CA ALA A 42 -6.61 -7.82 20.39
C ALA A 42 -7.99 -8.31 20.84
N PHE A 43 -8.97 -8.38 19.93
CA PHE A 43 -10.30 -8.88 20.23
C PHE A 43 -10.28 -10.35 20.68
N PHE A 44 -9.53 -11.20 19.98
CA PHE A 44 -9.41 -12.61 20.38
C PHE A 44 -8.54 -12.83 21.61
N SER A 45 -7.58 -11.95 21.89
CA SER A 45 -6.65 -12.09 23.03
C SER A 45 -7.18 -11.50 24.33
N LEU A 46 -7.88 -10.37 24.27
CA LEU A 46 -8.24 -9.54 25.43
C LEU A 46 -9.76 -9.38 25.56
N GLY A 47 -10.54 -9.89 24.60
CA GLY A 47 -11.99 -9.78 24.58
C GLY A 47 -12.47 -8.40 24.13
N ALA A 48 -13.60 -7.96 24.68
CA ALA A 48 -14.32 -6.75 24.25
C ALA A 48 -13.96 -5.49 25.06
N ASP A 49 -12.75 -5.37 25.59
CA ASP A 49 -12.30 -4.12 26.21
C ASP A 49 -12.07 -3.05 25.14
N TYR A 50 -13.07 -2.19 24.98
CA TYR A 50 -13.09 -1.17 23.93
C TYR A 50 -11.92 -0.18 24.01
N LEU A 51 -11.43 0.15 25.22
CA LEU A 51 -10.31 1.09 25.35
C LEU A 51 -9.03 0.48 24.80
N ILE A 52 -8.77 -0.78 25.14
CA ILE A 52 -7.61 -1.51 24.66
C ILE A 52 -7.70 -1.72 23.14
N LEU A 53 -8.88 -2.09 22.62
CA LEU A 53 -9.08 -2.29 21.19
C LEU A 53 -8.79 -1.02 20.37
N ILE A 54 -9.23 0.14 20.85
CA ILE A 54 -8.97 1.42 20.19
C ILE A 54 -7.47 1.74 20.18
N ILE A 55 -6.78 1.54 21.31
CA ILE A 55 -5.34 1.78 21.42
C ILE A 55 -4.55 0.86 20.49
N VAL A 56 -4.87 -0.44 20.49
CA VAL A 56 -4.19 -1.41 19.62
C VAL A 56 -4.48 -1.12 18.15
N ALA A 57 -5.72 -0.80 17.78
CA ALA A 57 -6.07 -0.46 16.41
C ALA A 57 -5.30 0.78 15.93
N ALA A 58 -5.21 1.84 16.76
CA ALA A 58 -4.46 3.05 16.44
C ALA A 58 -2.96 2.78 16.30
N ALA A 59 -2.36 2.02 17.23
CA ALA A 59 -0.95 1.65 17.17
C ALA A 59 -0.61 0.81 15.93
N SER A 60 -1.47 -0.16 15.61
CA SER A 60 -1.31 -1.03 14.44
C SER A 60 -1.46 -0.25 13.14
N ALA A 61 -2.43 0.67 13.07
CA ALA A 61 -2.61 1.57 11.92
C ALA A 61 -1.38 2.44 11.66
N LEU A 62 -0.80 3.00 12.73
CA LEU A 62 0.44 3.79 12.67
C LEU A 62 1.61 2.96 12.11
N LEU A 63 1.78 1.73 12.60
CA LEU A 63 2.80 0.81 12.08
C LEU A 63 2.57 0.50 10.59
N GLY A 64 1.34 0.15 10.20
CA GLY A 64 1.00 -0.12 8.80
C GLY A 64 1.24 1.08 7.89
N TYR A 65 0.98 2.30 8.37
CA TYR A 65 1.26 3.52 7.61
C TYR A 65 2.75 3.70 7.35
N VAL A 66 3.60 3.50 8.37
CA VAL A 66 5.06 3.62 8.23
C VAL A 66 5.60 2.55 7.27
N VAL A 67 5.18 1.30 7.43
CA VAL A 67 5.56 0.20 6.53
C VAL A 67 5.16 0.51 5.09
N GLY A 68 3.90 0.89 4.87
CA GLY A 68 3.41 1.19 3.53
C GLY A 68 4.07 2.43 2.91
N LYS A 69 4.46 3.43 3.72
CA LYS A 69 5.25 4.59 3.25
C LYS A 69 6.64 4.16 2.75
N ASN A 70 7.31 3.26 3.46
CA ASN A 70 8.62 2.74 3.04
C ASN A 70 8.50 1.92 1.74
N MET A 71 7.46 1.09 1.63
CA MET A 71 7.21 0.31 0.40
C MET A 71 6.89 1.19 -0.82
N GLU A 72 6.11 2.27 -0.63
CA GLU A 72 5.87 3.26 -1.68
C GLU A 72 7.17 3.92 -2.15
N HIS A 73 8.07 4.26 -1.21
CA HIS A 73 9.36 4.87 -1.52
C HIS A 73 10.25 3.92 -2.33
N ASP A 74 10.35 2.66 -1.91
CA ASP A 74 11.15 1.64 -2.60
C ASP A 74 10.60 1.33 -4.00
N ALA A 75 9.28 1.33 -4.17
CA ALA A 75 8.64 1.10 -5.46
C ALA A 75 8.89 2.24 -6.46
N VAL A 76 9.09 3.47 -5.99
CA VAL A 76 9.45 4.62 -6.85
C VAL A 76 10.91 4.57 -7.27
N HIS A 77 11.81 4.09 -6.40
CA HIS A 77 13.24 4.01 -6.70
C HIS A 77 13.65 2.77 -7.51
N LYS A 78 12.85 1.71 -7.50
CA LYS A 78 13.09 0.48 -8.29
C LYS A 78 12.36 0.44 -9.64
N ALA A 79 11.54 1.43 -9.96
CA ALA A 79 10.75 1.52 -11.21
C ALA A 79 11.35 2.49 -12.20
#